data_AF-A0A432YCI0-F1
#
_entry.id   AF-A0A432YCI0-F1
#
_cell.length_a   1.000
_cell.length_b   1.000
_cell.length_c   1.000
_cell.angle_alpha   90.00
_cell.angle_beta   90.00
_cell.angle_gamma   90.00
#
_symmetry.space_group_name_H-M   'P 1'
#
loop_
_entity.id
_entity.type
_entity.pdbx_description
1 polymer ?
#
loop_
_entity_poly.entity_id
_entity_poly.type
_entity_poly.pdbx_seq_one_letter_code
_entity_poly.pdbx_strand_id
1 'polypeptide(L)'
;MSLAKAIPKVIAGSAMAGIGLSLGRDIYKSSKNNNGLIFAVIFLVLSVWLYIQSWTWLFRNYKTTAGSIFARVFSLPTLLLGAIFTAFSLWVLGALIGMIFIDEEAQNPLMIYTVAYWIAENILLPLTNSIFWLLGGTGSDEILTPQNEQLTRDQLAASFAVFGIVLFPYIGIKRGLKQRKAREQAWEAELHNMLFMNEIGLQEVGDKQFVDEEGNRYRLENELRNMIELFPLGRRNRRAYLEFDETGKFTNWTGIVKI
;
A
#
# COMPACT_ATOMS: atom_id res chain seq x y z
N MET A 1 13.02 -4.26 19.53
CA MET A 1 11.68 -3.82 19.06
C MET A 1 10.76 -3.93 20.26
N SER A 2 10.17 -2.81 20.72
CA SER A 2 9.37 -2.84 21.96
C SER A 2 8.24 -3.84 21.88
N LEU A 3 8.00 -4.57 22.98
CA LEU A 3 6.97 -5.60 23.10
C LEU A 3 5.59 -5.06 22.69
N ALA A 4 5.32 -3.81 23.09
CA ALA A 4 4.10 -3.09 22.77
C ALA A 4 3.89 -2.88 21.25
N LYS A 5 4.91 -3.10 20.41
CA LYS A 5 4.88 -2.86 18.94
C LYS A 5 4.94 -4.14 18.10
N ALA A 6 5.25 -5.30 18.68
CA ALA A 6 5.58 -6.52 17.92
C ALA A 6 4.35 -7.19 17.27
N ILE A 7 3.26 -7.31 18.03
CA ILE A 7 2.09 -8.13 17.70
C ILE A 7 1.38 -7.69 16.39
N PRO A 8 1.12 -6.39 16.13
CA PRO A 8 0.36 -5.99 14.93
C PRO A 8 1.11 -6.22 13.60
N LYS A 9 2.44 -6.43 13.63
CA LYS A 9 3.28 -6.47 12.43
C LYS A 9 3.34 -7.85 11.75
N VAL A 10 3.23 -8.93 12.53
CA VAL A 10 3.42 -10.31 12.05
C VAL A 10 2.24 -10.80 11.21
N ILE A 11 1.01 -10.48 11.62
CA ILE A 11 -0.22 -10.98 10.98
C ILE A 11 -0.43 -10.34 9.59
N ALA A 12 -0.07 -9.07 9.40
CA ALA A 12 -0.27 -8.36 8.13
C ALA A 12 0.79 -8.68 7.05
N GLY A 13 1.97 -9.19 7.45
CA GLY A 13 3.11 -9.40 6.54
C GLY A 13 3.04 -10.69 5.72
N SER A 14 2.56 -11.78 6.31
CA SER A 14 2.60 -13.13 5.71
C SER A 14 1.62 -13.30 4.54
N ALA A 15 0.42 -12.72 4.62
CA ALA A 15 -0.59 -12.82 3.57
C ALA A 15 -0.22 -12.07 2.28
N MET A 16 0.48 -10.92 2.39
CA MET A 16 0.89 -10.14 1.21
C MET A 16 2.08 -10.75 0.46
N ALA A 17 2.94 -11.51 1.14
CA ALA A 17 4.10 -12.14 0.52
C ALA A 17 3.74 -13.28 -0.45
N GLY A 18 2.68 -14.06 -0.14
CA GLY A 18 2.28 -15.21 -0.97
C GLY A 18 1.72 -14.82 -2.34
N ILE A 19 0.88 -13.78 -2.40
CA ILE A 19 0.25 -13.33 -3.66
C ILE A 19 1.30 -12.73 -4.60
N GLY A 20 2.19 -11.87 -4.08
CA GLY A 20 3.23 -11.23 -4.88
C GLY A 20 4.24 -12.21 -5.49
N LEU A 21 4.62 -13.25 -4.74
CA LEU A 21 5.56 -14.27 -5.22
C LEU A 21 5.01 -15.11 -6.38
N SER A 22 3.72 -15.45 -6.36
CA SER A 22 3.09 -16.23 -7.43
C SER A 22 3.02 -15.45 -8.75
N LEU A 23 2.55 -14.21 -8.71
CA LEU A 23 2.46 -13.33 -9.88
C LEU A 23 3.85 -12.99 -10.44
N GLY A 24 4.82 -12.71 -9.56
CA GLY A 24 6.20 -12.41 -9.97
C GLY A 24 6.86 -13.58 -10.72
N ARG A 25 6.61 -14.82 -10.28
CA ARG A 25 7.16 -16.02 -10.92
C ARG A 25 6.64 -16.20 -12.35
N ASP A 26 5.35 -15.97 -12.57
CA ASP A 26 4.71 -16.21 -13.87
C ASP A 26 5.12 -15.14 -14.89
N ILE A 27 5.18 -13.87 -14.47
CA ILE A 27 5.72 -12.76 -15.28
C ILE A 27 7.19 -13.04 -15.66
N TYR A 28 8.02 -13.49 -14.70
CA TYR A 28 9.42 -13.80 -14.96
C TYR A 28 9.59 -14.92 -15.99
N LYS A 29 8.83 -16.02 -15.86
CA LYS A 29 8.89 -17.13 -16.83
C LYS A 29 8.49 -16.70 -18.24
N SER A 30 7.42 -15.91 -18.38
CA SER A 30 6.94 -15.44 -19.68
C SER A 30 7.89 -14.45 -20.33
N SER A 31 8.66 -13.70 -19.54
CA SER A 31 9.45 -12.57 -20.04
C SER A 31 10.96 -12.85 -20.11
N LYS A 32 11.44 -14.03 -19.70
CA LYS A 32 12.87 -14.39 -19.69
C LYS A 32 13.56 -14.24 -21.06
N ASN A 33 12.82 -14.38 -22.15
CA ASN A 33 13.37 -14.24 -23.51
C ASN A 33 13.32 -12.80 -24.05
N ASN A 34 12.68 -11.88 -23.32
CA ASN A 34 12.57 -10.47 -23.70
C ASN A 34 12.86 -9.58 -22.49
N ASN A 35 14.15 -9.29 -22.29
CA ASN A 35 14.63 -8.46 -21.19
C ASN A 35 13.97 -7.07 -21.17
N GLY A 36 13.63 -6.49 -22.33
CA GLY A 36 12.96 -5.20 -22.44
C GLY A 36 11.57 -5.21 -21.80
N LEU A 37 10.81 -6.28 -21.99
CA LEU A 37 9.47 -6.43 -21.41
C LEU A 37 9.53 -6.56 -19.88
N ILE A 38 10.53 -7.25 -19.32
CA ILE A 38 10.75 -7.32 -17.86
C ILE A 38 10.90 -5.90 -17.29
N PHE A 39 11.79 -5.10 -17.87
CA PHE A 39 12.04 -3.74 -17.40
C PHE A 39 10.79 -2.85 -17.52
N ALA A 40 10.03 -2.97 -18.61
CA ALA A 40 8.79 -2.22 -18.80
C ALA A 40 7.74 -2.57 -17.72
N VAL A 41 7.56 -3.86 -17.41
CA VAL A 41 6.61 -4.30 -16.37
C VAL A 41 7.05 -3.83 -14.99
N ILE A 42 8.33 -3.98 -14.65
CA ILE A 42 8.87 -3.48 -13.37
C ILE A 42 8.67 -1.98 -13.25
N PHE A 43 8.98 -1.23 -14.32
CA PHE A 43 8.81 0.21 -14.36
C PHE A 43 7.34 0.61 -14.14
N LEU A 44 6.41 -0.07 -14.81
CA LEU A 44 4.97 0.15 -14.63
C LEU A 44 4.53 -0.10 -13.19
N VAL A 45 4.93 -1.23 -12.60
CA VAL A 45 4.58 -1.59 -11.22
C VAL A 45 5.14 -0.58 -10.22
N LEU A 46 6.40 -0.18 -10.38
CA LEU A 46 7.04 0.81 -9.50
C LEU A 46 6.40 2.19 -9.63
N SER A 47 6.05 2.61 -10.85
CA SER A 47 5.39 3.89 -11.12
C SER A 47 4.02 3.97 -10.45
N VAL A 48 3.17 2.96 -10.69
CA VAL A 48 1.84 2.85 -10.07
C VAL A 48 1.96 2.76 -8.55
N TRP A 49 2.91 1.96 -8.04
CA TRP A 49 3.14 1.84 -6.61
C TRP A 49 3.55 3.18 -5.98
N LEU A 50 4.51 3.89 -6.57
CA LEU A 50 4.96 5.20 -6.09
C LEU A 50 3.80 6.20 -6.04
N TYR A 51 2.96 6.22 -7.07
CA TYR A 51 1.80 7.11 -7.12
C TYR A 51 0.77 6.80 -6.03
N ILE A 52 0.39 5.53 -5.86
CA ILE A 52 -0.51 5.09 -4.78
C ILE A 52 0.09 5.39 -3.39
N GLN A 53 1.39 5.16 -3.20
CA GLN A 53 2.07 5.42 -1.92
C GLN A 53 2.09 6.91 -1.57
N SER A 54 2.30 7.77 -2.56
CA SER A 54 2.33 9.23 -2.35
C SER A 54 0.97 9.73 -1.82
N TRP A 55 -0.13 9.29 -2.44
CA TRP A 55 -1.49 9.53 -1.93
C TRP A 55 -1.72 8.90 -0.56
N THR A 56 -1.24 7.67 -0.35
CA THR A 56 -1.34 7.02 0.97
C THR A 56 -0.65 7.86 2.04
N TRP A 57 0.55 8.39 1.79
CA TRP A 57 1.30 9.19 2.76
C TRP A 57 0.65 10.52 3.09
N LEU A 58 0.05 11.21 2.11
CA LEU A 58 -0.74 12.43 2.33
C LEU A 58 -1.90 12.19 3.30
N PHE A 59 -2.63 11.10 3.09
CA PHE A 59 -3.86 10.80 3.82
C PHE A 59 -3.64 9.92 5.04
N ARG A 60 -2.42 9.49 5.35
CA ARG A 60 -2.12 8.68 6.54
C ARG A 60 -2.01 9.55 7.81
N ASN A 61 -2.30 8.96 8.97
CA ASN A 61 -2.04 9.60 10.26
C ASN A 61 -0.63 9.29 10.77
N TYR A 62 -0.03 10.25 11.49
CA TYR A 62 1.33 10.17 12.03
C TYR A 62 1.33 10.44 13.54
N LYS A 63 2.19 9.73 14.28
CA LYS A 63 2.26 9.82 15.74
C LYS A 63 2.71 11.21 16.21
N THR A 64 3.55 11.88 15.42
CA THR A 64 4.10 13.21 15.73
C THR A 64 3.74 14.22 14.64
N THR A 65 3.52 15.48 15.05
CA THR A 65 3.24 16.59 14.13
C THR A 65 4.38 16.79 13.13
N ALA A 66 5.64 16.73 13.60
CA ALA A 66 6.81 16.83 12.73
C ALA A 66 6.87 15.70 11.69
N GLY A 67 6.59 14.46 12.10
CA GLY A 67 6.51 13.33 11.18
C GLY A 67 5.39 13.49 10.15
N SER A 68 4.26 14.08 10.54
CA SER A 68 3.17 14.41 9.63
C SER A 68 3.57 15.46 8.59
N ILE A 69 4.26 16.52 9.00
CA ILE A 69 4.70 17.59 8.10
C ILE A 69 5.72 17.02 7.12
N PHE A 70 6.75 16.35 7.62
CA PHE A 70 7.81 15.76 6.79
C PHE A 70 7.25 14.81 5.74
N ALA A 71 6.37 13.89 6.14
CA ALA A 71 5.82 12.92 5.20
C ALA A 71 4.91 13.55 4.13
N ARG A 72 4.16 14.60 4.48
CA ARG A 72 3.34 15.34 3.50
C ARG A 72 4.20 16.14 2.53
N VAL A 73 5.22 16.85 3.02
CA VAL A 73 6.16 17.60 2.16
C VAL A 73 6.89 16.64 1.22
N PHE A 74 7.40 15.51 1.71
CA PHE A 74 8.06 14.50 0.89
C PHE A 74 7.12 13.82 -0.10
N SER A 75 5.82 13.70 0.24
CA SER A 75 4.83 13.09 -0.65
C SER A 75 4.48 13.96 -1.87
N LEU A 76 4.66 15.28 -1.83
CA LEU A 76 4.34 16.16 -2.96
C LEU A 76 5.23 15.92 -4.21
N PRO A 77 6.57 15.94 -4.13
CA PRO A 77 7.40 15.67 -5.31
C PRO A 77 7.27 14.22 -5.79
N THR A 78 7.10 13.26 -4.86
CA THR A 78 6.88 11.86 -5.22
C THR A 78 5.50 11.62 -5.85
N LEU A 79 4.48 12.39 -5.47
CA LEU A 79 3.17 12.39 -6.12
C LEU A 79 3.26 12.90 -7.55
N LEU A 80 3.98 13.99 -7.80
CA LEU A 80 4.16 14.54 -9.13
C LEU A 80 4.94 13.57 -10.04
N LEU A 81 6.09 13.07 -9.57
CA LEU A 81 6.88 12.08 -10.31
C LEU A 81 6.10 10.78 -10.53
N GLY A 82 5.40 10.30 -9.50
CA GLY A 82 4.54 9.13 -9.58
C GLY A 82 3.41 9.31 -10.59
N ALA A 83 2.79 10.49 -10.65
CA ALA A 83 1.75 10.81 -11.63
C ALA A 83 2.30 10.77 -13.06
N ILE A 84 3.44 11.44 -13.32
CA ILE A 84 4.07 11.48 -14.64
C ILE A 84 4.43 10.07 -15.10
N PHE A 85 5.15 9.29 -14.27
CA PHE A 85 5.57 7.94 -14.65
C PHE A 85 4.40 6.97 -14.79
N THR A 86 3.35 7.13 -13.97
CA THR A 86 2.13 6.31 -14.09
C THR A 86 1.38 6.65 -15.38
N ALA A 87 1.16 7.92 -15.68
CA ALA A 87 0.51 8.36 -16.92
C ALA A 87 1.28 7.82 -18.14
N PHE A 88 2.60 7.99 -18.16
CA PHE A 88 3.44 7.48 -19.24
C PHE A 88 3.36 5.94 -19.37
N SER A 89 3.47 5.20 -18.26
CA SER A 89 3.41 3.74 -18.29
C SER A 89 2.06 3.22 -18.79
N LEU A 90 0.97 3.86 -18.38
CA LEU A 90 -0.38 3.50 -18.80
C LEU A 90 -0.66 3.89 -20.26
N TRP A 91 -0.11 5.02 -20.71
CA TRP A 91 -0.19 5.42 -22.11
C TRP A 91 0.52 4.40 -23.01
N VAL A 92 1.76 4.01 -22.66
CA VAL A 92 2.50 2.96 -23.38
C VAL A 92 1.72 1.64 -23.36
N LEU A 93 1.16 1.24 -22.21
CA LEU A 93 0.36 0.03 -22.11
C LEU A 93 -0.89 0.08 -23.00
N GLY A 94 -1.61 1.20 -22.99
CA GLY A 94 -2.79 1.39 -23.82
C GLY A 94 -2.46 1.38 -25.31
N ALA A 95 -1.33 1.97 -25.71
CA ALA A 95 -0.84 1.91 -27.09
C ALA A 95 -0.49 0.47 -27.50
N LEU A 96 0.18 -0.30 -26.64
CA LEU A 96 0.49 -1.72 -26.90
C LEU A 96 -0.76 -2.58 -27.00
N ILE A 97 -1.76 -2.36 -26.13
CA ILE A 97 -3.06 -3.02 -26.22
C ILE A 97 -3.74 -2.66 -27.54
N GLY A 98 -3.71 -1.38 -27.93
CA GLY A 98 -4.21 -0.93 -29.22
C GLY A 98 -3.55 -1.66 -30.39
N MET A 99 -2.22 -1.86 -30.36
CA MET A 99 -1.51 -2.62 -31.40
C MET A 99 -1.89 -4.09 -31.47
N ILE A 100 -2.22 -4.73 -30.33
CA ILE A 100 -2.54 -6.16 -30.26
C ILE A 100 -3.99 -6.44 -30.65
N PHE A 101 -4.92 -5.55 -30.27
CA PHE A 101 -6.36 -5.82 -30.33
C PHE A 101 -7.11 -5.04 -31.40
N ILE A 102 -6.51 -4.01 -32.00
CA ILE A 102 -7.10 -3.34 -33.17
C ILE A 102 -6.61 -4.11 -34.39
N ASP A 103 -7.34 -5.16 -34.72
CA ASP A 103 -7.16 -5.92 -35.96
C ASP A 103 -7.67 -5.05 -37.11
N GLU A 104 -6.76 -4.61 -37.98
CA GLU A 104 -7.02 -3.66 -39.07
C GLU A 104 -8.06 -4.21 -40.07
N GLU A 105 -8.30 -5.53 -40.10
CA GLU A 105 -9.25 -6.18 -41.00
C GLU A 105 -10.61 -6.50 -40.34
N ALA A 106 -10.69 -6.55 -39.01
CA ALA A 106 -11.92 -6.95 -38.32
C ALA A 106 -12.89 -5.78 -38.15
N GLN A 107 -13.91 -5.69 -39.02
CA GLN A 107 -14.98 -4.68 -38.96
C GLN A 107 -15.81 -4.68 -37.66
N ASN A 108 -15.61 -5.66 -36.76
CA ASN A 108 -16.32 -5.74 -35.49
C ASN A 108 -15.36 -5.49 -34.33
N PRO A 109 -15.48 -4.37 -33.61
CA PRO A 109 -14.66 -4.12 -32.44
C PRO A 109 -14.92 -5.19 -31.37
N LEU A 110 -13.85 -5.77 -30.83
CA LEU A 110 -13.91 -6.62 -29.64
C LEU A 110 -14.70 -5.92 -28.53
N MET A 111 -15.53 -6.64 -27.78
CA MET A 111 -16.36 -6.07 -26.69
C MET A 111 -15.56 -5.17 -25.72
N ILE A 112 -14.32 -5.54 -25.43
CA ILE A 112 -13.41 -4.76 -24.58
C ILE A 112 -13.10 -3.38 -25.20
N TYR A 113 -12.95 -3.31 -26.52
CA TYR A 113 -12.77 -2.05 -27.24
C TYR A 113 -14.03 -1.18 -27.14
N THR A 114 -15.24 -1.76 -27.29
CA THR A 114 -16.48 -0.98 -27.19
C THR A 114 -16.67 -0.36 -25.80
N VAL A 115 -16.33 -1.09 -24.74
CA VAL A 115 -16.38 -0.58 -23.37
C VAL A 115 -15.29 0.48 -23.15
N ALA A 116 -14.06 0.25 -23.61
CA ALA A 116 -12.97 1.20 -23.47
C ALA A 116 -13.23 2.51 -24.24
N TYR A 117 -13.75 2.41 -25.46
CA TYR A 117 -14.17 3.54 -26.28
C TYR A 117 -15.32 4.31 -25.63
N TRP A 118 -16.35 3.61 -25.12
CA TRP A 118 -17.45 4.25 -24.40
C TRP A 118 -16.96 5.00 -23.17
N ILE A 119 -16.05 4.41 -22.37
CA ILE A 119 -15.43 5.08 -21.22
C ILE A 119 -14.61 6.30 -21.68
N ALA A 120 -13.84 6.16 -22.76
CA ALA A 120 -13.06 7.24 -23.36
C ALA A 120 -13.95 8.44 -23.70
N GLU A 121 -15.01 8.20 -24.48
CA GLU A 121 -15.87 9.22 -25.03
C GLU A 121 -16.80 9.85 -23.98
N ASN A 122 -17.38 9.04 -23.08
CA ASN A 122 -18.44 9.50 -22.17
C ASN A 122 -17.93 9.93 -20.80
N ILE A 123 -16.74 9.49 -20.39
CA ILE A 123 -16.21 9.77 -19.05
C ILE A 123 -14.92 10.56 -19.16
N LEU A 124 -13.96 10.09 -19.96
CA LEU A 124 -12.60 10.63 -19.94
C LEU A 124 -12.49 11.91 -20.77
N LEU A 125 -13.06 11.96 -21.96
CA LEU A 125 -13.08 13.15 -22.82
C LEU A 125 -13.71 14.37 -22.13
N PRO A 126 -14.89 14.26 -21.50
CA PRO A 126 -15.50 15.39 -20.80
C PRO A 126 -14.65 15.85 -19.61
N LEU A 127 -14.03 14.90 -18.90
CA LEU A 127 -13.10 15.21 -17.80
C LEU A 127 -11.85 15.94 -18.30
N THR A 128 -11.21 15.45 -19.37
CA THR A 128 -10.03 16.11 -19.93
C THR A 128 -10.35 17.50 -20.44
N ASN A 129 -11.49 17.67 -21.13
CA ASN A 129 -11.91 18.96 -21.66
C ASN A 129 -12.21 19.95 -20.53
N SER A 130 -12.84 19.47 -19.45
CA SER A 130 -13.08 20.28 -18.24
C SER A 130 -11.77 20.72 -17.57
N ILE A 131 -10.77 19.83 -17.49
CA ILE A 131 -9.46 20.16 -16.92
C ILE A 131 -8.70 21.14 -17.81
N PHE A 132 -8.68 20.93 -19.13
CA PHE A 132 -8.01 21.82 -20.09
C PHE A 132 -8.62 23.23 -20.07
N TRP A 133 -9.95 23.31 -20.02
CA TRP A 133 -10.65 24.58 -19.88
C TRP A 133 -10.26 25.32 -18.59
N LEU A 134 -10.18 24.61 -17.46
CA LEU A 134 -9.73 25.19 -16.18
C LEU A 134 -8.28 25.71 -16.23
N LEU A 135 -7.43 25.12 -17.06
CA LEU A 135 -6.05 25.54 -17.27
C LEU A 135 -5.91 26.67 -18.30
N GLY A 136 -7.02 27.21 -18.81
CA GLY A 136 -7.02 28.30 -19.80
C GLY A 136 -6.70 27.86 -21.22
N GLY A 137 -6.73 26.55 -21.51
CA GLY A 137 -6.64 26.03 -22.87
C GLY A 137 -7.96 26.24 -23.62
N THR A 138 -7.88 26.54 -24.92
CA THR A 138 -9.04 26.41 -25.81
C THR A 138 -9.43 24.93 -25.90
N GLY A 139 -10.73 24.63 -25.80
CA GLY A 139 -11.25 23.27 -25.82
C GLY A 139 -10.66 22.46 -26.97
N SER A 140 -10.40 21.17 -26.74
CA SER A 140 -9.82 20.22 -27.69
C SER A 140 -10.76 19.85 -28.85
N ASP A 141 -11.78 20.65 -29.12
CA ASP A 141 -12.84 20.35 -30.09
C ASP A 141 -12.27 20.21 -31.52
N GLU A 142 -11.12 20.81 -31.83
CA GLU A 142 -10.39 20.58 -33.10
C GLU A 142 -9.45 19.36 -33.10
N ILE A 143 -9.13 18.78 -31.94
CA ILE A 143 -8.23 17.61 -31.82
C ILE A 143 -9.01 16.29 -31.93
N LEU A 144 -10.35 16.33 -31.85
CA LEU A 144 -11.16 15.14 -31.55
C LEU A 144 -12.20 14.74 -32.60
N THR A 145 -12.36 15.45 -33.71
CA THR A 145 -13.20 15.00 -34.84
C THR A 145 -12.40 14.05 -35.76
N PRO A 146 -12.64 12.72 -35.81
CA PRO A 146 -11.76 11.80 -36.52
C PRO A 146 -12.20 11.54 -37.96
N GLN A 147 -11.22 11.50 -38.88
CA GLN A 147 -11.28 10.70 -40.12
C GLN A 147 -10.18 9.62 -40.17
N ASN A 148 -9.34 9.45 -39.15
CA ASN A 148 -8.08 8.70 -39.28
C ASN A 148 -7.82 7.71 -38.12
N GLU A 149 -7.47 6.47 -38.46
CA GLU A 149 -7.30 5.31 -37.54
C GLU A 149 -6.20 5.50 -36.49
N GLN A 150 -5.18 6.30 -36.80
CA GLN A 150 -4.11 6.67 -35.87
C GLN A 150 -4.66 7.37 -34.62
N LEU A 151 -5.71 8.18 -34.78
CA LEU A 151 -6.32 8.93 -33.67
C LEU A 151 -6.97 8.00 -32.65
N THR A 152 -7.51 6.87 -33.09
CA THR A 152 -8.18 5.88 -32.23
C THR A 152 -7.20 5.21 -31.26
N ARG A 153 -5.98 4.89 -31.72
CA ARG A 153 -4.93 4.31 -30.88
C ARG A 153 -4.47 5.30 -29.80
N ASP A 154 -4.28 6.56 -30.19
CA ASP A 154 -3.87 7.63 -29.27
C ASP A 154 -4.96 7.95 -28.25
N GLN A 155 -6.23 7.95 -28.66
CA GLN A 155 -7.39 8.12 -27.78
C GLN A 155 -7.49 6.99 -26.74
N LEU A 156 -7.28 5.73 -27.16
CA LEU A 156 -7.26 4.60 -26.24
C LEU A 156 -6.12 4.74 -25.21
N ALA A 157 -4.91 5.04 -25.68
CA ALA A 157 -3.75 5.22 -24.82
C ALA A 157 -3.94 6.38 -23.81
N ALA A 158 -4.42 7.53 -24.27
CA ALA A 158 -4.77 8.67 -23.42
C ALA A 158 -5.83 8.30 -22.39
N SER A 159 -6.82 7.50 -22.79
CA SER A 159 -7.90 7.05 -21.92
C SER A 159 -7.41 6.19 -20.76
N PHE A 160 -6.54 5.20 -21.04
CA PHE A 160 -5.91 4.39 -20.00
C PHE A 160 -5.12 5.26 -19.01
N ALA A 161 -4.35 6.24 -19.52
CA ALA A 161 -3.60 7.15 -18.68
C ALA A 161 -4.50 7.99 -17.77
N VAL A 162 -5.52 8.66 -18.31
CA VAL A 162 -6.45 9.49 -17.53
C VAL A 162 -7.20 8.64 -16.50
N PHE A 163 -7.70 7.47 -16.90
CA PHE A 163 -8.42 6.57 -15.99
C PHE A 163 -7.54 6.14 -14.81
N GLY A 164 -6.31 5.69 -15.07
CA GLY A 164 -5.41 5.31 -13.98
C GLY A 164 -4.99 6.48 -13.10
N ILE A 165 -4.82 7.67 -13.67
CA ILE A 165 -4.55 8.90 -12.93
C ILE A 165 -5.69 9.28 -11.99
N VAL A 166 -6.95 8.91 -12.28
CA VAL A 166 -8.09 9.12 -11.38
C VAL A 166 -8.29 7.96 -10.41
N LEU A 167 -8.12 6.71 -10.87
CA LEU A 167 -8.38 5.51 -10.08
C LEU A 167 -7.34 5.30 -8.96
N PHE A 168 -6.05 5.48 -9.26
CA PHE A 168 -4.99 5.20 -8.29
C PHE A 168 -4.94 6.16 -7.09
N PRO A 169 -5.24 7.47 -7.22
CA PRO A 169 -5.49 8.35 -6.09
C PRO A 169 -6.59 7.83 -5.18
N TYR A 170 -7.73 7.40 -5.75
CA TYR A 170 -8.84 6.87 -4.96
C TYR A 170 -8.40 5.66 -4.12
N ILE A 171 -7.63 4.73 -4.71
CA ILE A 171 -7.05 3.58 -4.00
C ILE A 171 -6.10 4.04 -2.89
N GLY A 172 -5.20 5.00 -3.18
CA GLY A 172 -4.23 5.53 -2.22
C GLY A 172 -4.90 6.26 -1.05
N ILE A 173 -5.91 7.09 -1.32
CA ILE A 173 -6.70 7.82 -0.32
C ILE A 173 -7.42 6.83 0.58
N LYS A 174 -8.16 5.87 0.01
CA LYS A 174 -8.90 4.85 0.78
C LYS A 174 -7.96 4.03 1.66
N ARG A 175 -6.78 3.65 1.14
CA ARG A 175 -5.74 2.97 1.91
C ARG A 175 -5.21 3.83 3.05
N GLY A 176 -4.91 5.11 2.79
CA GLY A 176 -4.44 6.07 3.79
C GLY A 176 -5.45 6.26 4.93
N LEU A 177 -6.74 6.43 4.59
CA LEU A 177 -7.83 6.55 5.55
C LEU A 177 -8.04 5.28 6.39
N LYS A 178 -8.03 4.09 5.77
CA LYS A 178 -8.13 2.82 6.49
C LYS A 178 -6.97 2.64 7.48
N GLN A 179 -5.75 3.05 7.09
CA GLN A 179 -4.59 3.00 7.96
C GLN A 179 -4.67 3.97 9.15
N ARG A 180 -5.49 5.03 9.11
CA ARG A 180 -5.65 5.95 10.25
C ARG A 180 -6.22 5.22 11.46
N LYS A 181 -7.38 4.57 11.30
CA LYS A 181 -8.06 3.86 12.38
C LYS A 181 -7.19 2.75 12.98
N ALA A 182 -6.56 1.94 12.12
CA ALA A 182 -5.69 0.86 12.57
C ALA A 182 -4.46 1.37 13.36
N ARG A 183 -3.91 2.54 12.98
CA ARG A 183 -2.78 3.15 13.70
C ARG A 183 -3.20 3.79 15.00
N GLU A 184 -4.34 4.46 15.03
CA GLU A 184 -4.92 5.05 16.24
C GLU A 184 -5.16 3.96 17.29
N GLN A 185 -5.80 2.86 16.91
CA GLN A 185 -5.94 1.66 17.76
C GLN A 185 -4.59 1.12 18.24
N ALA A 186 -3.60 1.03 17.35
CA ALA A 186 -2.27 0.58 17.73
C ALA A 186 -1.56 1.53 18.71
N TRP A 187 -1.77 2.85 18.60
CA TRP A 187 -1.20 3.83 19.52
C TRP A 187 -1.91 3.83 20.87
N GLU A 188 -3.23 3.67 20.88
CA GLU A 188 -4.00 3.48 22.11
C GLU A 188 -3.57 2.19 22.84
N ALA A 189 -3.40 1.09 22.10
CA ALA A 189 -2.88 -0.15 22.67
C ALA A 189 -1.44 0.02 23.18
N GLU A 190 -0.56 0.68 22.43
CA GLU A 190 0.81 0.98 22.88
C GLU A 190 0.80 1.80 24.18
N LEU A 191 -0.03 2.84 24.27
CA LEU A 191 -0.16 3.67 25.47
C LEU A 191 -0.70 2.87 26.66
N HIS A 192 -1.77 2.12 26.45
CA HIS A 192 -2.36 1.25 27.47
C HIS A 192 -1.33 0.24 27.99
N ASN A 193 -0.60 -0.41 27.08
CA ASN A 193 0.39 -1.43 27.41
C ASN A 193 1.57 -0.87 28.20
N MET A 194 2.04 0.33 27.83
CA MET A 194 3.08 1.01 28.62
C MET A 194 2.59 1.35 30.03
N LEU A 195 1.36 1.85 30.17
CA LEU A 195 0.78 2.15 31.48
C LEU A 195 0.61 0.89 32.33
N PHE A 196 0.07 -0.18 31.73
CA PHE A 196 -0.08 -1.49 32.38
C PHE A 196 1.28 -2.04 32.83
N MET A 197 2.28 -2.04 31.95
CA MET A 197 3.64 -2.48 32.28
C MET A 197 4.25 -1.68 33.43
N ASN A 198 4.06 -0.35 33.45
CA ASN A 198 4.53 0.49 34.54
C ASN A 198 3.79 0.21 35.85
N GLU A 199 2.48 -0.08 35.80
CA GLU A 199 1.65 -0.39 36.98
C GLU A 199 2.04 -1.71 37.64
N ILE A 200 2.38 -2.74 36.86
CA ILE A 200 2.89 -4.02 37.38
C ILE A 200 4.42 -4.00 37.62
N GLY A 201 5.06 -2.86 37.39
CA GLY A 201 6.50 -2.62 37.46
C GLY A 201 7.36 -3.55 36.59
N LEU A 202 6.85 -3.91 35.41
CA LEU A 202 7.58 -4.62 34.37
C LEU A 202 8.25 -3.61 33.43
N GLN A 203 9.58 -3.54 33.44
CA GLN A 203 10.37 -2.60 32.65
C GLN A 203 11.11 -3.29 31.50
N GLU A 204 11.13 -2.66 30.33
CA GLU A 204 11.93 -3.11 29.17
C GLU A 204 13.37 -2.60 29.31
N VAL A 205 14.35 -3.50 29.47
CA VAL A 205 15.77 -3.16 29.74
C VAL A 205 16.68 -3.35 28.51
N GLY A 206 16.22 -4.11 27.52
CA GLY A 206 16.98 -4.36 26.30
C GLY A 206 16.12 -4.99 25.20
N ASP A 207 16.73 -5.34 24.07
CA ASP A 207 15.99 -5.96 22.97
C ASP A 207 15.42 -7.31 23.42
N LYS A 208 14.10 -7.35 23.58
CA LYS A 208 13.34 -8.51 24.07
C LYS A 208 13.67 -8.94 25.51
N GLN A 209 14.23 -8.06 26.33
CA GLN A 209 14.53 -8.33 27.73
C GLN A 209 13.74 -7.43 28.67
N PHE A 210 13.19 -8.02 29.72
CA PHE A 210 12.33 -7.33 30.69
C PHE A 210 12.76 -7.63 32.12
N VAL A 211 12.46 -6.72 33.04
CA VAL A 211 12.75 -6.87 34.47
C VAL A 211 11.51 -6.47 35.27
N ASP A 212 11.08 -7.28 36.22
CA ASP A 212 9.98 -6.94 37.14
C ASP A 212 10.48 -6.21 38.40
N GLU A 213 9.55 -5.80 39.27
CA GLU A 213 9.87 -5.12 40.55
C GLU A 213 10.72 -5.98 41.50
N GLU A 214 10.60 -7.30 41.40
CA GLU A 214 11.40 -8.25 42.19
C GLU A 214 12.84 -8.42 41.63
N GLY A 215 13.15 -7.80 40.49
CA GLY A 215 14.44 -7.92 39.82
C GLY A 215 14.62 -9.20 39.00
N ASN A 216 13.55 -9.99 38.80
CA ASN A 216 13.59 -11.15 37.91
C ASN A 216 13.72 -10.65 36.47
N ARG A 217 14.67 -11.24 35.72
CA ARG A 217 14.88 -10.91 34.31
C ARG A 217 14.15 -11.90 33.42
N TYR A 218 13.52 -11.41 32.38
CA TYR A 218 12.78 -12.20 31.40
C TYR A 218 13.34 -11.98 30.00
N ARG A 219 13.25 -13.00 29.15
CA ARG A 219 13.39 -12.87 27.70
C ARG A 219 12.08 -13.24 27.01
N LEU A 220 11.74 -12.57 25.91
CA LEU A 220 10.65 -12.99 25.04
C LEU A 220 10.98 -14.35 24.42
N GLU A 221 10.12 -15.35 24.64
CA GLU A 221 10.28 -16.67 24.02
C GLU A 221 9.31 -16.82 22.84
N ASN A 222 8.01 -16.71 23.09
CA ASN A 222 6.96 -16.94 22.09
C ASN A 222 5.89 -15.84 22.10
N GLU A 223 5.36 -15.55 20.92
CA GLU A 223 4.17 -14.71 20.71
C GLU A 223 3.02 -15.64 20.31
N LEU A 224 2.10 -15.90 21.24
CA LEU A 224 0.89 -16.70 20.98
C LEU A 224 -0.27 -15.77 20.59
N ARG A 225 -1.43 -16.33 20.23
CA ARG A 225 -2.56 -15.57 19.66
C ARG A 225 -3.14 -14.52 20.62
N ASN A 226 -3.13 -14.79 21.93
CA ASN A 226 -3.74 -13.97 22.98
C ASN A 226 -2.84 -13.79 24.21
N MET A 227 -1.58 -14.23 24.12
CA MET A 227 -0.61 -14.10 25.21
C MET A 227 0.82 -14.08 24.69
N ILE A 228 1.71 -13.45 25.45
CA ILE A 228 3.15 -13.49 25.24
C ILE A 228 3.75 -14.37 26.32
N GLU A 229 4.60 -15.30 25.92
CA GLU A 229 5.36 -16.15 26.83
C GLU A 229 6.74 -15.53 27.09
N LEU A 230 7.00 -15.26 28.36
CA LEU A 230 8.27 -14.75 28.87
C LEU A 230 9.01 -15.86 29.63
N PHE A 231 10.28 -16.05 29.28
CA PHE A 231 11.16 -17.01 29.93
C PHE A 231 12.02 -16.30 30.99
N PRO A 232 11.87 -16.61 32.29
CA PRO A 232 12.71 -16.05 33.34
C PRO A 232 14.14 -16.59 33.23
N LEU A 233 15.13 -15.70 33.08
CA LEU A 233 16.54 -16.06 33.00
C LEU A 233 17.01 -16.67 34.32
N GLY A 234 17.70 -17.81 34.23
CA GLY A 234 18.24 -18.52 35.40
C GLY A 234 17.25 -19.43 36.14
N ARG A 235 15.97 -19.50 35.73
CA ARG A 235 14.99 -20.40 36.35
C ARG A 235 14.47 -21.42 35.34
N ARG A 236 14.65 -22.72 35.63
CA ARG A 236 14.14 -23.82 34.80
C ARG A 236 12.69 -24.17 35.17
N ASN A 237 11.92 -24.68 34.21
CA ASN A 237 10.51 -25.10 34.38
C ASN A 237 9.60 -24.00 34.96
N ARG A 238 9.90 -22.75 34.60
CA ARG A 238 9.15 -21.56 34.99
C ARG A 238 8.85 -20.73 33.75
N ARG A 239 7.70 -20.09 33.71
CA ARG A 239 7.28 -19.12 32.68
C ARG A 239 6.52 -17.97 33.30
N ALA A 240 6.44 -16.87 32.59
CA ALA A 240 5.47 -15.84 32.87
C ALA A 240 4.68 -15.54 31.60
N TYR A 241 3.41 -15.19 31.78
CA TYR A 241 2.49 -14.93 30.69
C TYR A 241 1.94 -13.52 30.81
N LEU A 242 1.88 -12.84 29.67
CA LEU A 242 1.27 -11.54 29.53
C LEU A 242 0.12 -11.67 28.54
N GLU A 243 -1.11 -11.61 29.04
CA GLU A 243 -2.31 -11.79 28.23
C GLU A 243 -2.75 -10.46 27.63
N PHE A 244 -3.34 -10.52 26.43
CA PHE A 244 -3.83 -9.35 25.73
C PHE A 244 -5.15 -9.62 25.00
N ASP A 245 -5.96 -8.58 24.86
CA ASP A 245 -7.26 -8.63 24.19
C ASP A 245 -7.14 -8.62 22.65
N GLU A 246 -8.26 -8.71 21.95
CA GLU A 246 -8.31 -8.68 20.48
C GLU A 246 -7.80 -7.36 19.87
N THR A 247 -7.73 -6.28 20.66
CA THR A 247 -7.21 -4.97 20.26
C THR A 247 -5.71 -4.83 20.54
N GLY A 248 -5.10 -5.83 21.18
CA GLY A 248 -3.69 -5.85 21.56
C GLY A 248 -3.39 -5.12 22.88
N LYS A 249 -4.41 -4.83 23.71
CA LYS A 249 -4.24 -4.23 25.04
C LYS A 249 -3.95 -5.32 26.07
N PHE A 250 -2.93 -5.12 26.90
CA PHE A 250 -2.58 -6.03 28.00
C PHE A 250 -3.67 -6.03 29.05
N THR A 251 -4.12 -7.22 29.44
CA THR A 251 -5.23 -7.39 30.38
C THR A 251 -4.80 -8.04 31.69
N ASN A 252 -3.74 -8.86 31.65
CA ASN A 252 -3.34 -9.67 32.78
C ASN A 252 -1.85 -10.02 32.74
N TRP A 253 -1.25 -10.14 33.92
CA TRP A 253 0.13 -10.54 34.14
C TRP A 253 0.17 -11.64 35.19
N THR A 254 0.68 -12.82 34.82
CA THR A 254 0.66 -13.98 35.73
C THR A 254 1.82 -13.99 36.74
N GLY A 255 2.86 -13.20 36.50
CA GLY A 255 4.16 -13.39 37.16
C GLY A 255 4.74 -14.78 36.85
N ILE A 256 5.67 -15.26 37.68
CA ILE A 256 6.36 -16.53 37.49
C ILE A 256 5.47 -17.71 37.91
N VAL A 257 5.03 -18.49 36.94
CA VAL A 257 4.25 -19.72 37.10
C VAL A 257 5.15 -20.95 36.87
N LYS A 258 4.86 -22.04 37.58
CA LYS A 258 5.50 -23.35 37.37
C LYS A 258 4.79 -24.08 36.21
N ILE A 259 5.55 -24.59 35.25
CA ILE A 259 5.03 -25.51 34.22
C ILE A 259 5.01 -26.93 34.78
#